data_AF-A0AAW4CLA0-F1
#
_entry.id   AF-A0AAW4CLA0-F1
#
_cell.length_a   1.000
_cell.length_b   1.000
_cell.length_c   1.000
_cell.angle_alpha   90.00
_cell.angle_beta   90.00
_cell.angle_gamma   90.00
#
_symmetry.space_group_name_H-M   'P 1'
#
loop_
_entity.id
_entity.type
_entity.pdbx_description
1 polymer ?
#
loop_
_entity_poly.entity_id
_entity_poly.type
_entity_poly.pdbx_seq_one_letter_code
_entity_poly.pdbx_strand_id
1 'polypeptide(L)'
;MTKSKTLLLLGTALIALPLPAMAQEQSDDIAVASDSQFALDRMIISAGVEKVALDTPQAVTALDQEDIDQLQATTIGDLLEGMPGVNVQGGVGQLGQGYNIRGMGTAIGDSDN
;
A
#
# COMPACT_ATOMS: atom_id res chain seq x y z
N MET A 1 24.77 43.37 62.16
CA MET A 1 24.09 44.15 61.11
C MET A 1 24.41 43.65 59.69
N THR A 2 24.32 42.34 59.40
CA THR A 2 24.59 41.80 58.03
C THR A 2 23.80 40.53 57.67
N LYS A 3 22.84 40.06 58.50
CA LYS A 3 22.14 38.79 58.27
C LYS A 3 20.95 38.86 57.28
N SER A 4 20.47 40.04 56.93
CA SER A 4 19.36 40.18 55.95
C SER A 4 19.82 40.12 54.50
N LYS A 5 21.09 40.48 54.21
CA LYS A 5 21.64 40.43 52.84
C LYS A 5 21.91 39.00 52.36
N THR A 6 22.28 38.08 53.26
CA THR A 6 22.44 36.65 52.95
C THR A 6 21.11 35.94 52.73
N LEU A 7 20.02 36.42 53.35
CA LEU A 7 18.69 35.83 53.20
C LEU A 7 18.01 36.24 51.88
N LEU A 8 18.34 37.43 51.34
CA LEU A 8 17.87 37.89 50.03
C LEU A 8 18.53 37.13 48.86
N LEU A 9 19.81 36.74 49.00
CA LEU A 9 20.57 36.06 47.94
C LEU A 9 20.12 34.60 47.69
N LEU A 10 19.49 33.96 48.69
CA LEU A 10 18.98 32.59 48.57
C LEU A 10 17.65 32.54 47.78
N GLY A 11 16.87 33.63 47.79
CA GLY A 11 15.61 33.73 47.05
C GLY A 11 15.80 33.87 45.53
N THR A 12 16.86 34.56 45.09
CA THR A 12 17.13 34.76 43.66
C THR A 12 17.76 33.53 42.99
N ALA A 13 18.39 32.63 43.75
CA ALA A 13 18.98 31.40 43.21
C ALA A 13 17.92 30.34 42.84
N LEU A 14 16.75 30.37 43.48
CA LEU A 14 15.67 29.42 43.20
C LEU A 14 14.93 29.69 41.88
N ILE A 15 15.11 30.89 41.31
CA ILE A 15 14.52 31.30 40.03
C ILE A 15 15.45 30.92 38.85
N ALA A 16 16.68 30.46 39.12
CA ALA A 16 17.68 30.11 38.11
C ALA A 16 17.74 28.60 37.78
N LEU A 17 16.84 27.77 38.31
CA LEU A 17 16.71 26.39 37.84
C LEU A 17 15.85 26.38 36.56
N PRO A 18 16.28 25.69 35.49
CA PRO A 18 15.42 25.47 34.34
C PRO A 18 14.26 24.59 34.80
N LEU A 19 13.11 25.20 35.06
CA LEU A 19 11.86 24.44 35.12
C LEU A 19 11.67 23.79 33.74
N PRO A 20 11.36 22.48 33.64
CA PRO A 20 10.88 21.94 32.39
C PRO A 20 9.64 22.75 32.03
N ALA A 21 9.72 23.50 30.93
CA ALA A 21 8.56 24.14 30.35
C ALA A 21 7.56 23.02 30.06
N MET A 22 6.50 22.96 30.85
CA MET A 22 5.30 22.25 30.43
C MET A 22 4.81 23.00 29.21
N ALA A 23 5.16 22.49 28.03
CA ALA A 23 4.52 22.87 26.79
C ALA A 23 3.04 22.54 26.97
N GLN A 24 2.24 23.55 27.32
CA GLN A 24 0.80 23.45 27.17
C GLN A 24 0.57 23.21 25.69
N GLU A 25 0.16 21.99 25.36
CA GLU A 25 -0.44 21.65 24.09
C GLU A 25 -1.72 22.49 23.96
N GLN A 26 -1.53 23.70 23.43
CA GLN A 26 -2.60 24.47 22.84
C GLN A 26 -3.07 23.62 21.67
N SER A 27 -4.19 22.92 21.87
CA SER A 27 -4.97 22.32 20.82
C SER A 27 -5.46 23.43 19.90
N ASP A 28 -4.60 23.85 18.98
CA ASP A 28 -5.02 24.44 17.71
C ASP A 28 -5.73 23.31 16.96
N ASP A 29 -7.05 23.29 17.08
CA ASP A 29 -7.98 22.45 16.33
C ASP A 29 -8.04 22.90 14.85
N ILE A 30 -6.87 22.92 14.21
CA ILE A 30 -6.66 22.89 12.77
C ILE A 30 -5.58 21.84 12.51
N ALA A 31 -5.77 20.64 13.08
CA ALA A 31 -5.14 19.45 12.56
C ALA A 31 -5.98 19.01 11.36
N VAL A 32 -5.67 19.56 10.18
CA VAL A 32 -5.92 18.84 8.92
C VAL A 32 -5.39 17.43 9.13
N ALA A 33 -6.32 16.48 9.16
CA ALA A 33 -6.08 15.10 9.53
C ALA A 33 -4.77 14.59 8.89
N SER A 34 -3.86 14.21 9.78
CA SER A 34 -3.02 13.02 9.70
C SER A 34 -3.15 12.28 8.38
N ASP A 35 -2.09 12.30 7.58
CA ASP A 35 -1.61 11.19 6.73
C ASP A 35 -2.69 10.16 6.34
N SER A 36 -3.78 10.66 5.78
CA SER A 36 -4.87 9.82 5.31
C SER A 36 -4.37 9.35 3.97
N GLN A 37 -3.69 8.20 3.99
CA GLN A 37 -3.44 7.45 2.77
C GLN A 37 -4.79 7.27 2.09
N PHE A 38 -5.03 8.11 1.09
CA PHE A 38 -6.22 7.98 0.26
C PHE A 38 -6.12 6.60 -0.37
N ALA A 39 -7.06 5.72 -0.04
CA ALA A 39 -7.21 4.47 -0.75
C ALA A 39 -7.60 4.84 -2.19
N LEU A 40 -6.62 4.80 -3.09
CA LEU A 40 -6.83 5.07 -4.49
C LEU A 40 -7.58 3.90 -5.10
N ASP A 41 -8.61 4.21 -5.89
CA ASP A 41 -9.32 3.16 -6.62
C ASP A 41 -8.48 2.68 -7.80
N ARG A 42 -8.60 1.40 -8.15
CA ARG A 42 -7.77 0.78 -9.17
C ARG A 42 -8.21 1.26 -10.55
N MET A 43 -7.23 1.78 -11.27
CA MET A 43 -7.38 2.33 -12.60
C MET A 43 -7.11 1.25 -13.66
N ILE A 44 -8.05 1.04 -14.58
CA ILE A 44 -7.95 0.07 -15.68
C ILE A 44 -7.78 0.82 -16.99
N ILE A 45 -6.66 0.56 -17.67
CA ILE A 45 -6.34 1.11 -18.99
C ILE A 45 -6.49 -0.02 -20.00
N SER A 46 -7.57 0.04 -20.80
CA SER A 46 -7.81 -0.87 -21.93
C SER A 46 -7.62 -0.11 -23.25
N ALA A 47 -7.99 -0.70 -24.40
CA ALA A 47 -7.96 -0.02 -25.71
C ALA A 47 -9.02 1.10 -25.84
N GLY A 48 -9.19 1.92 -24.81
CA GLY A 48 -10.23 2.92 -24.64
C GLY A 48 -9.89 3.91 -23.53
N VAL A 49 -10.92 4.55 -22.97
CA VAL A 49 -10.75 5.54 -21.90
C VAL A 49 -10.42 4.83 -20.59
N GLU A 50 -9.52 5.45 -19.83
CA GLU A 50 -9.16 5.07 -18.48
C GLU A 50 -10.41 5.07 -17.56
N LYS A 51 -10.62 3.96 -16.84
CA LYS A 51 -11.78 3.79 -15.96
C LYS A 51 -11.37 3.15 -14.65
N VAL A 52 -12.05 3.53 -13.59
CA VAL A 52 -12.02 2.82 -12.33
C VAL A 52 -12.56 1.40 -12.52
N ALA A 53 -11.96 0.41 -11.85
CA ALA A 53 -12.34 -1.00 -12.00
C ALA A 53 -13.85 -1.24 -11.82
N LEU A 54 -14.48 -0.56 -10.85
CA LEU A 54 -15.92 -0.66 -10.59
C LEU A 54 -16.80 -0.14 -11.74
N ASP A 55 -16.32 0.83 -12.51
CA ASP A 55 -17.06 1.46 -13.61
C ASP A 55 -16.82 0.75 -14.96
N THR A 56 -16.09 -0.37 -14.96
CA THR A 56 -15.91 -1.20 -16.15
C THR A 56 -17.09 -2.15 -16.33
N PRO A 57 -17.82 -2.13 -17.46
CA PRO A 57 -18.96 -3.03 -17.70
C PRO A 57 -18.53 -4.47 -18.05
N GLN A 58 -17.24 -4.79 -17.89
CA GLN A 58 -16.64 -6.07 -18.22
C GLN A 58 -15.91 -6.59 -16.97
N ALA A 59 -15.90 -7.90 -16.78
CA ALA A 59 -15.12 -8.50 -15.70
C ALA A 59 -13.61 -8.33 -15.97
N VAL A 60 -12.93 -7.68 -15.04
CA VAL A 60 -11.48 -7.43 -15.06
C VAL A 60 -10.89 -7.93 -13.75
N THR A 61 -9.76 -8.62 -13.84
CA THR A 61 -8.94 -8.99 -12.69
C THR A 61 -7.57 -8.37 -12.92
N ALA A 62 -7.02 -7.74 -11.90
CA ALA A 62 -5.71 -7.10 -11.92
C ALA A 62 -4.93 -7.54 -10.68
N LEU A 63 -3.67 -7.90 -10.87
CA LEU A 63 -2.71 -8.14 -9.80
C LEU A 63 -1.82 -6.92 -9.63
N ASP A 64 -1.52 -6.61 -8.38
CA ASP A 64 -0.60 -5.56 -8.00
C ASP A 64 0.80 -6.14 -7.76
N GLN A 65 1.79 -5.26 -7.58
CA GLN A 65 3.14 -5.69 -7.25
C GLN A 65 3.20 -6.49 -5.93
N GLU A 66 2.44 -6.07 -4.92
CA GLU A 66 2.35 -6.78 -3.64
C GLU A 66 1.76 -8.19 -3.81
N ASP A 67 0.73 -8.35 -4.64
CA ASP A 67 0.13 -9.66 -4.93
C ASP A 67 1.14 -10.58 -5.62
N ILE A 68 1.86 -10.06 -6.61
CA ILE A 68 2.91 -10.80 -7.35
C ILE A 68 4.03 -11.23 -6.40
N ASP A 69 4.48 -10.32 -5.54
CA ASP A 69 5.54 -10.58 -4.57
C ASP A 69 5.11 -11.64 -3.54
N GLN A 70 3.85 -11.62 -3.12
CA GLN A 70 3.29 -12.62 -2.21
C GLN A 70 3.12 -13.99 -2.87
N LEU A 71 2.71 -14.03 -4.15
CA LEU A 71 2.57 -15.26 -4.91
C LEU A 71 3.91 -15.95 -5.20
N GLN A 72 5.03 -15.20 -5.18
CA GLN A 72 6.36 -15.68 -5.57
C GLN A 72 6.35 -16.47 -6.88
N ALA A 73 5.52 -16.01 -7.83
CA ALA A 73 5.31 -16.68 -9.09
C ALA A 73 6.61 -16.78 -9.90
N THR A 74 6.88 -17.96 -10.42
CA THR A 74 8.06 -18.21 -11.27
C THR A 74 7.70 -18.26 -12.74
N THR A 75 6.41 -18.41 -13.04
CA THR A 75 5.86 -18.50 -14.40
C THR A 75 4.57 -17.70 -14.55
N ILE A 76 4.18 -17.39 -15.79
CA ILE A 76 2.90 -16.74 -16.09
C ILE A 76 1.72 -17.64 -15.69
N GLY A 77 1.87 -18.96 -15.81
CA GLY A 77 0.88 -19.92 -15.34
C GLY A 77 0.55 -19.74 -13.86
N ASP A 78 1.57 -19.56 -13.01
CA ASP A 78 1.40 -19.36 -11.57
C ASP A 78 0.63 -18.06 -11.27
N LEU A 79 0.85 -17.00 -12.05
CA LEU A 79 0.14 -15.73 -11.90
C LEU A 79 -1.34 -15.82 -12.30
N LEU A 80 -1.64 -16.66 -13.28
CA LEU A 80 -2.99 -16.87 -13.80
C LEU A 80 -3.75 -17.95 -13.03
N GLU A 81 -3.05 -18.76 -12.22
CA GLU A 81 -3.63 -19.82 -11.44
C GLU A 81 -4.59 -19.25 -10.38
N GLY A 82 -5.80 -19.79 -10.31
CA GLY A 82 -6.85 -19.28 -9.42
C GLY A 82 -7.66 -18.09 -9.96
N MET A 83 -7.30 -17.53 -11.13
CA MET A 83 -8.15 -16.52 -11.77
C MET A 83 -9.46 -17.12 -12.29
N PRO A 84 -10.60 -16.43 -12.09
CA PRO A 84 -11.90 -16.93 -12.53
C PRO A 84 -11.99 -16.96 -14.06
N GLY A 85 -12.37 -18.12 -14.61
CA GLY A 85 -12.54 -18.31 -16.05
C GLY A 85 -11.22 -18.42 -16.82
N VAL A 86 -10.11 -18.65 -16.12
CA VAL A 86 -8.81 -18.98 -16.71
C VAL A 86 -8.48 -20.44 -16.39
N ASN A 87 -7.96 -21.15 -17.37
CA ASN A 87 -7.45 -22.50 -17.21
C ASN A 87 -6.02 -22.55 -17.73
N VAL A 88 -5.08 -22.96 -16.88
CA VAL A 88 -3.66 -23.06 -17.18
C VAL A 88 -3.30 -24.53 -17.32
N GLN A 89 -2.77 -24.93 -18.47
CA GLN A 89 -2.32 -26.30 -18.75
C GLN A 89 -0.87 -26.29 -19.21
N GLY A 90 -0.01 -27.11 -18.60
CA GLY A 90 1.38 -27.23 -19.02
C GLY A 90 2.31 -27.70 -17.93
N GLY A 91 3.61 -27.64 -18.23
CA GLY A 91 4.67 -28.01 -17.27
C GLY A 91 5.01 -26.88 -16.29
N VAL A 92 5.72 -27.25 -15.22
CA VAL A 92 6.17 -26.36 -14.14
C VAL A 92 7.26 -25.34 -14.53
N GLY A 93 7.55 -25.19 -15.83
CA GLY A 93 8.61 -24.31 -16.34
C GLY A 93 8.05 -23.26 -17.29
N GLN A 94 8.82 -22.19 -17.54
CA GLN A 94 8.41 -21.06 -18.39
C GLN A 94 8.11 -21.44 -19.85
N LEU A 95 8.62 -22.58 -20.32
CA LEU A 95 8.40 -23.08 -21.67
C LEU A 95 7.36 -24.19 -21.65
N GLY A 96 6.44 -24.16 -22.63
CA GLY A 96 5.39 -25.16 -22.72
C GLY A 96 4.30 -24.97 -21.67
N GLN A 97 3.82 -23.72 -21.53
CA GLN A 97 2.59 -23.39 -20.82
C GLN A 97 1.56 -22.89 -21.82
N GLY A 98 0.37 -23.48 -21.79
CA GLY A 98 -0.81 -23.02 -22.50
C GLY A 98 -1.82 -22.49 -21.50
N TYR A 99 -2.53 -21.43 -21.87
CA TYR A 99 -3.59 -20.87 -21.04
C TYR A 99 -4.79 -20.55 -21.91
N ASN A 100 -5.96 -20.78 -21.33
CA ASN A 100 -7.25 -20.58 -21.97
C ASN A 100 -8.10 -19.67 -21.08
N ILE A 101 -8.61 -18.59 -21.66
CA ILE A 101 -9.45 -17.60 -20.99
C ILE A 101 -10.83 -17.66 -21.63
N ARG A 102 -11.81 -18.14 -20.87
CA ARG A 102 -13.21 -18.26 -21.32
C ARG A 102 -13.36 -19.04 -22.64
N GLY A 103 -12.61 -20.12 -22.82
CA GLY A 103 -12.63 -20.93 -24.04
C GLY A 103 -11.67 -20.48 -25.13
N MET A 104 -11.01 -19.32 -24.99
CA MET A 104 -10.07 -18.78 -25.98
C MET A 104 -8.62 -18.87 -25.50
N GLY A 105 -7.73 -19.39 -26.33
CA GLY A 105 -6.29 -19.47 -26.03
C GLY A 105 -5.71 -20.80 -26.44
N THR A 106 -4.38 -20.88 -26.47
CA THR A 106 -3.67 -22.06 -26.93
C THR A 106 -3.59 -23.08 -25.80
N ALA A 107 -4.26 -24.22 -25.96
CA ALA A 107 -3.90 -25.41 -25.21
C ALA A 107 -2.70 -26.05 -25.91
N ILE A 108 -1.81 -26.70 -25.16
CA ILE A 108 -0.58 -27.32 -25.70
C ILE A 108 -0.86 -28.41 -26.76
N GLY A 109 -2.13 -28.79 -26.96
CA GLY A 109 -2.58 -29.69 -28.03
C GLY A 109 -3.28 -29.05 -29.23
N ASP A 110 -3.36 -27.72 -29.33
CA ASP A 110 -4.07 -27.02 -30.43
C ASP A 110 -3.16 -26.70 -31.63
N SER A 111 -1.84 -26.84 -31.50
CA SER A 111 -0.88 -26.54 -32.57
C SER A 111 -0.69 -27.66 -33.61
N ASP A 112 -1.28 -28.84 -33.37
CA ASP A 112 -0.99 -30.07 -34.12
C ASP A 112 -2.18 -30.61 -34.94
N ASN A 113 -3.24 -29.80 -35.14
CA ASN A 113 -4.37 -30.10 -36.04
C ASN A 113 -4.68 -28.91 -36.96
#